data_AF-A0A7G5ZEK4-F1
#
_entry.id   AF-A0A7G5ZEK4-F1
#
_cell.length_a   1.000
_cell.length_b   1.000
_cell.length_c   1.000
_cell.angle_alpha   90.00
_cell.angle_beta   90.00
_cell.angle_gamma   90.00
#
_symmetry.space_group_name_H-M   'P 1'
#
loop_
_entity.id
_entity.type
_entity.pdbx_description
1 polymer ?
#
loop_
_entity_poly.entity_id
_entity_poly.type
_entity_poly.pdbx_seq_one_letter_code
_entity_poly.pdbx_strand_id
1 'polypeptide(L)'
;MRYLIVDGMFSGTGVRDPMRGEYVELGELGLSPDVVEAIASWLARYETAHYRQFNDPREVEALDAIGLALCERLAQELQGDKVGYFSDARTKTLKPA
;
A
#
# COMPACT_ATOMS: atom_id res chain seq x y z
N MET A 1 -5.95 -0.81 18.11
CA MET A 1 -4.98 -0.04 17.32
C MET A 1 -4.06 -1.03 16.64
N ARG A 2 -4.28 -1.26 15.36
CA ARG A 2 -3.39 -1.99 14.48
C ARG A 2 -2.41 -1.02 13.83
N TYR A 3 -1.26 -1.53 13.46
CA TYR A 3 -0.32 -0.86 12.59
C TYR A 3 -0.48 -1.53 11.23
N LEU A 4 -0.71 -0.75 10.19
CA LEU A 4 -0.84 -1.25 8.83
C LEU A 4 0.12 -0.48 7.95
N ILE A 5 0.72 -1.16 6.99
CA ILE A 5 1.61 -0.58 6.01
C ILE A 5 1.00 -0.85 4.64
N VAL A 6 0.70 0.21 3.90
CA VAL A 6 0.47 0.09 2.45
C VAL A 6 1.81 -0.26 1.83
N ASP A 7 1.89 -1.46 1.27
CA ASP A 7 3.16 -2.11 0.91
C ASP A 7 3.16 -2.41 -0.59
N GLY A 8 4.08 -1.79 -1.33
CA GLY A 8 4.18 -1.91 -2.79
C GLY A 8 4.78 -3.24 -3.27
N MET A 9 5.05 -4.18 -2.36
CA MET A 9 5.62 -5.48 -2.72
C MET A 9 4.65 -6.27 -3.59
N PHE A 10 5.12 -6.64 -4.80
CA PHE A 10 4.29 -7.25 -5.85
C PHE A 10 3.63 -8.57 -5.43
N SER A 11 4.23 -9.31 -4.48
CA SER A 11 3.72 -10.59 -3.98
C SER A 11 2.76 -10.46 -2.80
N GLY A 12 2.43 -9.24 -2.37
CA GLY A 12 1.56 -8.96 -1.23
C GLY A 12 0.09 -8.76 -1.62
N THR A 13 -0.72 -8.38 -0.63
CA THR A 13 -2.11 -7.94 -0.83
C THR A 13 -2.24 -6.42 -0.94
N GLY A 14 -1.11 -5.71 -0.95
CA GLY A 14 -1.04 -4.24 -0.91
C GLY A 14 -1.11 -3.64 0.50
N VAL A 15 -1.47 -4.43 1.52
CA VAL A 15 -1.48 -4.02 2.93
C VAL A 15 -0.81 -5.10 3.80
N ARG A 16 0.16 -4.70 4.63
CA ARG A 16 0.88 -5.57 5.56
C ARG A 16 0.67 -5.14 7.01
N ASP A 17 0.46 -6.10 7.90
CA ASP A 17 0.52 -5.88 9.34
C ASP A 17 1.94 -6.23 9.84
N PRO A 18 2.79 -5.23 10.15
CA PRO A 18 4.16 -5.48 10.61
C PRO A 18 4.21 -6.13 12.00
N MET A 19 3.16 -6.06 12.82
CA MET A 19 3.13 -6.67 14.15
C MET A 19 2.91 -8.18 14.05
N ARG A 20 2.18 -8.61 13.03
CA ARG A 20 1.92 -10.03 12.73
C ARG A 20 2.89 -10.60 11.69
N GLY A 21 3.58 -9.74 10.95
CA GLY A 21 4.54 -10.13 9.91
C GLY A 21 3.88 -10.66 8.64
N GLU A 22 2.59 -10.40 8.44
CA GLU A 22 1.78 -10.98 7.38
C GLU A 22 1.05 -9.93 6.56
N TYR A 23 0.73 -10.29 5.32
CA TYR A 23 -0.15 -9.51 4.47
C TYR A 23 -1.60 -9.71 4.89
N VAL A 24 -2.37 -8.63 4.90
CA VAL A 24 -3.76 -8.64 5.36
C VAL A 24 -4.68 -8.66 4.16
N GLU A 25 -5.66 -9.55 4.17
CA GLU A 25 -6.72 -9.57 3.16
C GLU A 25 -7.60 -8.33 3.28
N LEU A 26 -7.80 -7.60 2.18
CA LEU A 26 -8.54 -6.33 2.19
C LEU A 26 -10.00 -6.51 2.65
N GLY A 27 -10.59 -7.68 2.38
CA GLY A 27 -11.94 -8.03 2.82
C GLY A 27 -12.08 -8.17 4.34
N GLU A 28 -11.00 -8.48 5.06
CA GLU A 28 -11.01 -8.59 6.53
C GLU A 28 -10.91 -7.23 7.24
N LEU A 29 -10.52 -6.18 6.52
CA LEU A 29 -10.33 -4.84 7.07
C LEU A 29 -11.65 -4.05 7.19
N GLY A 30 -12.75 -4.54 6.59
CA GLY A 30 -14.05 -3.87 6.61
C GLY A 30 -14.04 -2.53 5.85
N LEU A 31 -13.20 -2.41 4.83
CA LEU A 31 -13.04 -1.20 4.02
C LEU A 31 -14.19 -1.04 3.02
N SER A 32 -14.40 0.20 2.57
CA SER A 32 -15.32 0.49 1.47
C SER A 32 -14.84 -0.19 0.17
N PRO A 33 -15.77 -0.66 -0.69
CA PRO A 33 -15.41 -1.24 -1.98
C PRO A 33 -14.50 -0.35 -2.81
N ASP A 34 -14.72 0.98 -2.76
CA ASP A 34 -13.92 1.98 -3.47
C ASP A 34 -12.46 2.04 -3.01
N VAL A 35 -12.18 1.80 -1.72
CA VAL A 35 -10.80 1.73 -1.22
C VAL A 35 -10.16 0.40 -1.58
N VAL A 36 -10.91 -0.71 -1.48
CA VAL A 36 -10.43 -2.04 -1.90
C VAL A 36 -10.02 -2.03 -3.37
N GLU A 37 -10.87 -1.50 -4.25
CA GLU A 37 -10.58 -1.40 -5.69
C GLU A 37 -9.38 -0.49 -5.95
N ALA A 38 -9.26 0.63 -5.23
CA ALA A 38 -8.14 1.55 -5.40
C ALA A 38 -6.80 0.92 -4.99
N ILE A 39 -6.76 0.13 -3.91
CA ILE A 39 -5.57 -0.61 -3.49
C ILE A 39 -5.22 -1.68 -4.52
N ALA A 40 -6.20 -2.48 -4.96
CA ALA A 40 -5.98 -3.54 -5.95
C ALA A 40 -5.44 -2.98 -7.28
N SER A 41 -6.03 -1.88 -7.77
CA SER A 41 -5.59 -1.19 -8.99
C SER A 41 -4.18 -0.60 -8.83
N TRP A 42 -3.88 0.02 -7.69
CA TRP A 42 -2.55 0.52 -7.38
C TRP A 42 -1.50 -0.60 -7.34
N LEU A 43 -1.81 -1.73 -6.69
CA LEU A 43 -0.91 -2.89 -6.59
C LEU A 43 -0.62 -3.51 -7.96
N ALA A 44 -1.63 -3.66 -8.82
CA ALA A 44 -1.45 -4.16 -10.20
C ALA A 44 -0.51 -3.26 -11.03
N ARG A 45 -0.57 -1.95 -10.82
CA ARG A 45 0.37 -1.00 -11.44
C ARG A 45 1.77 -1.14 -10.87
N TYR A 46 1.89 -1.35 -9.56
CA TYR A 46 3.17 -1.63 -8.89
C TYR A 46 3.82 -2.92 -9.42
N GLU A 47 3.04 -3.99 -9.57
CA GLU A 47 3.48 -5.25 -10.18
C GLU A 47 3.98 -5.04 -11.62
N THR A 48 3.24 -4.29 -12.42
CA THR A 48 3.66 -3.94 -13.79
C THR A 48 4.99 -3.19 -13.81
N ALA A 49 5.15 -2.21 -12.92
CA ALA A 49 6.40 -1.45 -12.79
C ALA A 49 7.55 -2.33 -12.28
N HIS A 50 7.28 -3.29 -11.40
CA HIS A 50 8.25 -4.28 -10.92
C HIS A 50 8.79 -5.15 -12.08
N TYR A 51 7.91 -5.66 -12.95
CA TYR A 51 8.35 -6.42 -14.14
C TYR A 51 9.19 -5.58 -15.12
N ARG A 52 9.01 -4.26 -15.11
CA ARG A 52 9.84 -3.30 -15.85
C ARG A 52 11.09 -2.86 -15.08
N GLN A 53 11.38 -3.48 -13.94
CA GLN A 53 12.51 -3.18 -13.06
C GLN A 53 12.52 -1.71 -12.58
N PHE A 54 11.33 -1.11 -12.44
CA PHE A 54 11.20 0.30 -12.04
C PHE A 54 12.01 1.27 -12.92
N ASN A 55 12.09 0.98 -14.22
CA ASN A 55 12.93 1.73 -15.16
C ASN A 55 12.51 3.20 -15.39
N ASP A 56 11.25 3.55 -15.11
CA ASP A 56 10.72 4.90 -15.22
C ASP A 56 10.58 5.55 -13.83
N PRO A 57 11.45 6.52 -13.48
CA PRO A 57 11.38 7.23 -12.20
C PRO A 57 10.06 7.99 -12.01
N ARG A 58 9.42 8.45 -13.09
CA ARG A 58 8.14 9.18 -13.01
C ARG A 58 7.00 8.25 -12.67
N GLU A 59 7.04 7.02 -13.19
CA GLU A 59 6.07 5.98 -12.83
C GLU A 59 6.19 5.62 -11.34
N VAL A 60 7.42 5.46 -10.84
CA VAL A 60 7.69 5.22 -9.42
C VAL A 60 7.18 6.36 -8.54
N GLU A 61 7.43 7.62 -8.91
CA GLU A 61 6.93 8.78 -8.16
C GLU A 61 5.40 8.85 -8.13
N ALA A 62 4.74 8.56 -9.26
CA ALA A 62 3.29 8.51 -9.32
C ALA A 62 2.74 7.38 -8.43
N LEU A 63 3.37 6.21 -8.44
CA LEU A 63 3.01 5.07 -7.59
C LEU A 63 3.19 5.38 -6.10
N ASP A 64 4.28 6.05 -5.72
CA ASP A 64 4.52 6.50 -4.36
C ASP A 64 3.45 7.51 -3.90
N ALA A 65 3.10 8.46 -4.76
CA ALA A 65 2.07 9.46 -4.46
C ALA A 65 0.69 8.81 -4.25
N ILE A 66 0.33 7.82 -5.07
CA ILE A 66 -0.92 7.07 -4.90
C ILE A 66 -0.88 6.25 -3.59
N GLY A 67 0.23 5.58 -3.29
CA GLY A 67 0.39 4.82 -2.04
C GLY A 67 0.22 5.67 -0.79
N LEU A 68 0.79 6.89 -0.79
CA LEU A 68 0.61 7.86 0.29
C LEU A 68 -0.86 8.31 0.42
N ALA A 69 -1.55 8.58 -0.68
CA ALA A 69 -2.96 8.95 -0.66
C ALA A 69 -3.85 7.80 -0.15
N LEU A 70 -3.54 6.55 -0.53
CA LEU A 70 -4.22 5.36 0.00
C LEU A 70 -4.07 5.24 1.52
N CYS A 71 -2.89 5.57 2.07
CA CYS A 71 -2.69 5.57 3.52
C CYS A 71 -3.64 6.53 4.24
N GLU A 72 -3.88 7.71 3.67
CA GLU A 72 -4.81 8.69 4.26
C GLU A 72 -6.26 8.19 4.21
N ARG A 73 -6.68 7.61 3.08
CA ARG A 73 -8.01 7.01 2.95
C ARG A 73 -8.22 5.85 3.92
N LEU A 74 -7.24 4.94 4.01
CA LEU A 74 -7.25 3.83 4.98
C LEU A 74 -7.33 4.33 6.42
N ALA A 75 -6.53 5.34 6.78
CA ALA A 75 -6.55 5.90 8.14
C ALA A 75 -7.89 6.56 8.49
N GLN A 76 -8.57 7.16 7.51
CA GLN A 76 -9.91 7.74 7.68
C GLN A 76 -10.98 6.68 7.92
N GLU A 77 -10.93 5.56 7.18
CA GLU A 77 -11.92 4.48 7.33
C GLU A 77 -11.70 3.64 8.58
N LEU A 78 -10.45 3.36 8.94
CA LEU A 78 -10.10 2.51 10.09
C LEU A 78 -10.06 3.26 11.44
N GLN A 79 -10.46 4.54 11.45
CA GLN A 79 -10.66 5.43 12.61
C GLN A 79 -9.90 5.01 13.88
N GLY A 80 -8.59 5.23 13.90
CA GLY A 80 -7.73 4.97 15.06
C GLY A 80 -6.61 3.96 14.83
N ASP A 81 -6.60 3.27 13.68
CA ASP A 81 -5.44 2.50 13.24
C ASP A 81 -4.37 3.39 12.61
N LYS A 82 -3.12 2.97 12.76
CA LYS A 82 -1.94 3.68 12.30
C LYS A 82 -1.51 3.13 10.94
N VAL A 83 -1.52 4.00 9.92
CA VAL A 83 -1.28 3.58 8.53
C VAL A 83 -0.05 4.26 7.96
N GLY A 84 0.97 3.44 7.66
CA GLY A 84 2.22 3.82 7.02
C GLY A 84 2.29 3.39 5.55
N TYR A 85 3.36 3.80 4.87
CA TYR A 85 3.65 3.51 3.47
C TYR A 85 5.08 3.00 3.28
N PHE A 86 5.22 1.89 2.56
CA PHE A 86 6.49 1.33 2.12
C PHE A 86 6.55 1.27 0.59
N SER A 87 7.61 1.86 0.02
CA SER A 87 7.90 1.85 -1.41
C SER A 87 8.88 0.72 -1.73
N ASP A 88 8.40 -0.31 -2.41
CA ASP A 88 9.22 -1.45 -2.86
C ASP A 88 10.26 -0.98 -3.90
N ALA A 89 9.83 -0.14 -4.84
CA ALA A 89 10.68 0.43 -5.89
C ALA A 89 11.91 1.17 -5.34
N ARG A 90 11.78 1.76 -4.15
CA ARG A 90 12.84 2.53 -3.49
C ARG A 90 13.40 1.83 -2.26
N THR A 91 12.92 0.62 -1.95
CA THR A 91 13.26 -0.17 -0.76
C THR A 91 13.26 0.64 0.54
N LYS A 92 12.30 1.55 0.70
CA LYS A 92 12.23 2.44 1.88
C LYS A 92 10.81 2.74 2.34
N THR A 93 10.70 2.97 3.63
CA THR A 93 9.50 3.53 4.25
C THR A 93 9.44 5.03 3.99
N LEU A 94 8.38 5.48 3.34
CA LEU A 94 8.14 6.91 3.06
C LEU A 94 7.19 7.54 4.09
N LYS A 95 6.34 6.74 4.72
CA LYS A 95 5.48 7.15 5.83
C LYS A 95 5.50 6.07 6.91
N PRO A 96 5.97 6.34 8.14
CA PRO A 96 5.86 5.36 9.22
C PRO A 96 4.40 5.20 9.65
N ALA A 97 4.03 3.99 10.09
CA ALA A 97 2.73 3.67 10.68
C ALA A 97 2.66 4.17 12.12
#